data_AF-A0A0B5EZL6-F1
#
_entry.id   AF-A0A0B5EZL6-F1
#
_cell.length_a   1.000
_cell.length_b   1.000
_cell.length_c   1.000
_cell.angle_alpha   90.00
_cell.angle_beta   90.00
_cell.angle_gamma   90.00
#
_symmetry.space_group_name_H-M   'P 1'
#
loop_
_entity.id
_entity.type
_entity.pdbx_description
1 polymer ?
#
loop_
_entity_poly.entity_id
_entity_poly.type
_entity_poly.pdbx_seq_one_letter_code
_entity_poly.pdbx_strand_id
1 'polypeptide(L)'
;MDWFSAENVIAVGTALLGVAATFGALVYERSPRQRHIGYRVQMDTFIRDIEISDGQAQGLGIFNSEAQRNDRTLVLLRVENDGSRHIGLDDYTTEGRRGLTAVFAGRTVLGCAVTGTDAVRDAEAEADPEARSSHEEYLTHAAGLRPDGSRLHIPRVPLNKGDHFKLLVLLSGGAEGGRVTVSGGLKEGAVSKNRSASTSLDAKPRQFSRPAQVLASLLTACVVTLAAIVVADGGESTAEPRSLCARGELRLTGSTAFAPVAEALKEAYEKECPKTRITVAAGGSATGIRELRTAGARAAEGAPAAVVFTDGPATGAYPQLQGRSLSVAAFALVVNDRVGLRDLTLAQVRDLYAGRVANWNQLPGGPDEPVTLVSRVSNSGTRDVLQRRLLGGRQEFGDYAPGGCDGKPEGGGRPERCELDSTAQVLEAVRSYPGAVGYSELAAATGVRGTHLLSLDGRAPSLVNLQHSGYRYRDVEFAYTYGPPAADSPAARFLEFVTAPGGRGEEIIREKGQLPCTEPEARRLCAQP
;
A
#
# COMPACT_ATOMS: atom_id res chain seq x y z
N MET A 1 -4.84 15.90 34.59
CA MET A 1 -3.80 15.57 33.59
C MET A 1 -2.73 14.78 34.32
N ASP A 2 -2.94 13.47 34.47
CA ASP A 2 -1.94 12.59 35.09
C ASP A 2 -1.08 11.97 33.99
N TRP A 3 0.01 12.67 33.65
CA TRP A 3 1.04 12.15 32.74
C TRP A 3 1.84 10.98 33.33
N PHE A 4 1.65 10.68 34.62
CA PHE A 4 2.35 9.61 35.34
C PHE A 4 1.44 8.40 35.63
N SER A 5 0.50 8.07 34.75
CA SER A 5 -0.13 6.74 34.83
C SER A 5 0.91 5.66 34.56
N ALA A 6 0.78 4.51 35.22
CA ALA A 6 1.69 3.38 35.03
C ALA A 6 1.77 2.97 33.54
N GLU A 7 0.65 3.06 32.83
CA GLU A 7 0.55 2.84 31.38
C GLU A 7 1.42 3.81 30.56
N ASN A 8 1.37 5.11 30.87
CA ASN A 8 2.19 6.11 30.17
C ASN A 8 3.68 5.90 30.45
N VAL A 9 4.05 5.52 31.67
CA VAL A 9 5.44 5.20 32.03
C VAL A 9 5.92 3.94 31.29
N ILE A 10 5.06 2.93 31.13
CA ILE A 10 5.38 1.70 30.38
C ILE A 10 5.44 1.97 28.87
N ALA A 11 4.53 2.76 28.31
CA ALA A 11 4.50 3.13 26.90
C ALA A 11 5.72 3.97 26.50
N VAL A 12 6.04 4.99 27.30
CA VAL A 12 7.26 5.79 27.10
C VAL A 12 8.51 4.93 27.32
N GLY A 13 8.51 4.06 28.33
CA GLY A 13 9.61 3.14 28.60
C GLY A 13 9.91 2.18 27.45
N THR A 14 8.88 1.59 26.85
CA THR A 14 9.02 0.67 25.70
C THR A 14 9.44 1.40 24.43
N ALA A 15 8.91 2.60 24.18
CA ALA A 15 9.35 3.45 23.08
C ALA A 15 10.84 3.84 23.21
N LEU A 16 11.26 4.25 24.41
CA LEU A 16 12.67 4.55 24.70
C LEU A 16 13.57 3.32 24.54
N LEU A 17 13.09 2.13 24.90
CA LEU A 17 13.81 0.87 24.70
C LEU A 17 13.99 0.54 23.21
N GLY A 18 12.97 0.77 22.38
CA GLY A 18 13.06 0.62 20.92
C GLY A 18 14.03 1.61 20.28
N VAL A 19 14.02 2.87 20.73
CA VAL A 19 14.98 3.90 20.29
C VAL A 19 16.40 3.53 20.73
N ALA A 20 16.59 3.10 21.98
CA ALA A 20 17.89 2.67 22.49
C ALA A 20 18.43 1.43 21.78
N ALA A 21 17.58 0.47 21.41
CA ALA A 21 17.94 -0.69 20.61
C ALA A 21 18.43 -0.27 19.20
N THR A 22 17.70 0.62 18.54
CA THR A 22 18.05 1.15 17.22
C THR A 22 19.35 1.97 17.26
N PHE A 23 19.50 2.82 18.28
CA PHE A 23 20.72 3.59 18.49
C PHE A 23 21.91 2.68 18.86
N GLY A 24 21.69 1.63 19.66
CA GLY A 24 22.69 0.61 19.97
C GLY A 24 23.16 -0.15 18.73
N ALA A 25 22.26 -0.46 17.80
CA ALA A 25 22.61 -1.06 16.51
C ALA A 25 23.49 -0.10 15.68
N LEU A 26 23.13 1.18 15.62
CA LEU A 26 23.91 2.22 14.94
C LEU A 26 25.29 2.46 15.58
N VAL A 27 25.37 2.46 16.90
CA VAL A 27 26.63 2.59 17.66
C VAL A 27 27.50 1.34 17.48
N TYR A 28 26.90 0.15 17.46
CA TYR A 28 27.62 -1.09 17.19
C TYR A 28 28.18 -1.10 15.76
N GLU A 29 27.40 -0.65 14.78
CA GLU A 29 27.84 -0.54 13.40
C GLU A 29 28.94 0.52 13.21
N ARG A 30 28.92 1.59 14.04
CA ARG A 30 29.94 2.65 14.10
C ARG A 30 31.09 2.42 15.09
N SER A 31 31.08 1.33 15.86
CA SER A 31 32.15 1.00 16.82
C SER A 31 33.46 0.76 16.05
N PRO A 32 34.63 1.19 16.56
CA PRO A 32 35.87 1.22 15.78
C PRO A 32 36.25 -0.16 15.26
N ARG A 33 35.97 -0.35 13.97
CA ARG A 33 36.30 -1.49 13.13
C ARG A 33 37.82 -1.71 13.13
N GLN A 34 38.32 -2.69 13.89
CA GLN A 34 39.75 -2.99 13.99
C GLN A 34 40.25 -3.81 12.79
N ARG A 35 41.52 -3.63 12.43
CA ARG A 35 42.25 -4.56 11.55
C ARG A 35 42.53 -5.83 12.36
N HIS A 36 42.10 -6.99 11.89
CA HIS A 36 42.32 -8.23 12.62
C HIS A 36 42.64 -9.35 11.63
N ILE A 37 43.69 -10.11 11.93
CA ILE A 37 44.06 -11.30 11.17
C ILE A 37 43.79 -12.52 12.05
N GLY A 38 42.83 -13.32 11.61
CA GLY A 38 42.53 -14.62 12.18
C GLY A 38 43.33 -15.72 11.49
N TYR A 39 43.76 -16.73 12.25
CA TYR A 39 44.35 -17.93 11.67
C TYR A 39 43.80 -19.21 12.29
N ARG A 40 43.75 -20.28 11.49
CA ARG A 40 43.37 -21.62 11.94
C ARG A 40 44.13 -22.72 11.21
N VAL A 41 44.41 -23.79 11.93
CA VAL A 41 44.92 -25.04 11.36
C VAL A 41 43.72 -25.85 10.91
N GLN A 42 43.60 -26.08 9.61
CA GLN A 42 42.49 -26.84 9.01
C GLN A 42 42.81 -28.33 8.89
N MET A 43 44.10 -28.66 8.73
CA MET A 43 44.61 -30.02 8.64
C MET A 43 45.98 -30.06 9.32
N ASP A 44 46.26 -31.14 10.04
CA ASP A 44 47.57 -31.45 10.62
C ASP A 44 47.62 -32.98 10.70
N THR A 45 48.24 -33.63 9.71
CA THR A 45 48.19 -35.10 9.58
C THR A 45 49.48 -35.69 8.99
N PHE A 46 49.67 -37.00 9.10
CA PHE A 46 50.81 -37.72 8.54
C PHE A 46 50.67 -37.95 7.04
N ILE A 47 51.81 -38.00 6.34
CA ILE A 47 51.88 -38.18 4.87
C ILE A 47 51.56 -39.63 4.43
N ARG A 48 51.08 -40.49 5.33
CA ARG A 48 50.69 -41.87 4.97
C ARG A 48 49.36 -41.95 4.21
N ASP A 49 48.48 -40.95 4.39
CA ASP A 49 47.07 -41.04 3.99
C ASP A 49 46.64 -40.03 2.91
N ILE A 50 47.56 -39.43 2.16
CA ILE A 50 47.23 -38.37 1.18
C ILE A 50 47.73 -38.72 -0.22
N GLU A 51 46.80 -38.93 -1.17
CA GLU A 51 47.07 -38.85 -2.61
C GLU A 51 47.14 -37.38 -3.03
N ILE A 52 48.35 -36.83 -3.16
CA ILE A 52 48.57 -35.44 -3.58
C ILE A 52 48.64 -35.39 -5.12
N SER A 53 47.87 -34.51 -5.75
CA SER A 53 47.91 -34.29 -7.21
C SER A 53 49.30 -33.80 -7.67
N ASP A 54 49.84 -34.39 -8.73
CA ASP A 54 51.25 -34.33 -9.18
C ASP A 54 51.85 -32.91 -9.27
N GLY A 55 51.04 -31.88 -9.55
CA GLY A 55 51.51 -30.50 -9.72
C GLY A 55 51.95 -29.79 -8.43
N GLN A 56 51.32 -30.06 -7.28
CA GLN A 56 51.66 -29.39 -6.00
C GLN A 56 52.80 -30.10 -5.25
N ALA A 57 53.00 -31.39 -5.53
CA ALA A 57 54.01 -32.20 -4.86
C ALA A 57 55.46 -31.92 -5.37
N GLN A 58 55.63 -31.47 -6.62
CA GLN A 58 56.94 -31.06 -7.15
C GLN A 58 57.48 -29.79 -6.47
N GLY A 59 56.62 -28.80 -6.17
CA GLY A 59 57.03 -27.54 -5.52
C GLY A 59 57.42 -27.69 -4.03
N LEU A 60 56.99 -28.77 -3.39
CA LEU A 60 57.24 -29.08 -1.98
C LEU A 60 58.43 -30.05 -1.76
N GLY A 61 59.10 -30.51 -2.83
CA GLY A 61 60.25 -31.41 -2.73
C GLY A 61 59.92 -32.78 -2.11
N ILE A 62 58.70 -33.29 -2.32
CA ILE A 62 58.16 -34.44 -1.58
C ILE A 62 58.82 -35.78 -1.99
N PHE A 63 59.43 -35.88 -3.18
CA PHE A 63 59.81 -37.16 -3.80
C PHE A 63 61.30 -37.52 -3.82
N ASN A 64 62.07 -37.16 -2.78
CA ASN A 64 63.46 -37.62 -2.67
C ASN A 64 63.63 -38.59 -1.48
N SER A 65 63.43 -39.89 -1.74
CA SER A 65 63.69 -41.09 -0.89
C SER A 65 62.62 -41.59 0.10
N GLU A 66 62.44 -42.92 0.16
CA GLU A 66 61.47 -43.64 1.01
C GLU A 66 61.82 -43.63 2.51
N ALA A 67 63.10 -43.46 2.87
CA ALA A 67 63.57 -43.50 4.26
C ALA A 67 63.22 -42.25 5.09
N GLN A 68 62.71 -41.18 4.47
CA GLN A 68 62.32 -39.92 5.13
C GLN A 68 60.80 -39.77 5.35
N ARG A 69 60.00 -40.80 5.07
CA ARG A 69 58.53 -40.71 5.03
C ARG A 69 57.84 -40.83 6.41
N ASN A 70 58.50 -41.38 7.42
CA ASN A 70 57.84 -41.80 8.67
C ASN A 70 57.69 -40.73 9.76
N ASP A 71 58.27 -39.54 9.58
CA ASP A 71 58.22 -38.46 10.59
C ASP A 71 57.88 -37.10 9.94
N ARG A 72 57.06 -37.13 8.89
CA ARG A 72 56.62 -35.93 8.16
C ARG A 72 55.13 -35.69 8.36
N THR A 73 54.80 -34.46 8.74
CA THR A 73 53.41 -33.99 8.89
C THR A 73 53.12 -32.90 7.87
N LEU A 74 51.86 -32.82 7.45
CA LEU A 74 51.35 -31.84 6.53
C LEU A 74 50.32 -30.97 7.26
N VAL A 75 50.59 -29.66 7.32
CA VAL A 75 49.70 -28.70 7.99
C VAL A 75 49.09 -27.75 6.98
N LEU A 76 47.76 -27.68 6.93
CA LEU A 76 47.04 -26.66 6.16
C LEU A 76 46.68 -25.48 7.08
N LEU A 77 47.43 -24.40 6.97
CA LEU A 77 47.23 -23.16 7.72
C LEU A 77 46.40 -22.18 6.89
N ARG A 78 45.21 -21.82 7.36
CA ARG A 78 44.40 -20.74 6.79
C ARG A 78 44.61 -19.45 7.56
N VAL A 79 44.88 -18.37 6.85
CA VAL A 79 45.00 -17.01 7.37
C VAL A 79 43.95 -16.14 6.68
N GLU A 80 43.21 -15.35 7.46
CA GLU A 80 42.09 -14.56 6.95
C GLU A 80 41.98 -13.18 7.63
N ASN A 81 41.46 -12.19 6.92
CA ASN A 81 41.04 -10.92 7.51
C ASN A 81 39.59 -11.04 7.98
N ASP A 82 39.42 -11.43 9.25
CA ASP A 82 38.16 -11.44 9.99
C ASP A 82 37.87 -10.10 10.69
N GLY A 83 38.77 -9.13 10.51
CA GLY A 83 38.53 -7.72 10.82
C GLY A 83 37.51 -7.09 9.86
N SER A 84 37.22 -5.81 10.11
CA SER A 84 36.23 -5.05 9.34
C SER A 84 36.82 -3.92 8.51
N ARG A 85 38.16 -3.81 8.49
CA ARG A 85 38.94 -2.90 7.64
C ARG A 85 39.84 -3.72 6.71
N HIS A 86 40.10 -3.20 5.52
CA HIS A 86 41.15 -3.69 4.63
C HIS A 86 42.52 -3.58 5.31
N ILE A 87 43.39 -4.54 5.04
CA ILE A 87 44.78 -4.58 5.52
C ILE A 87 45.68 -4.40 4.31
N GLY A 88 46.34 -3.25 4.20
CA GLY A 88 47.32 -2.99 3.15
C GLY A 88 48.74 -3.42 3.52
N LEU A 89 49.65 -3.35 2.54
CA LEU A 89 51.08 -3.65 2.75
C LEU A 89 51.73 -2.76 3.84
N ASP A 90 51.27 -1.51 3.97
CA ASP A 90 51.80 -0.56 4.97
C ASP A 90 51.17 -0.70 6.36
N ASP A 91 50.19 -1.59 6.52
CA ASP A 91 49.54 -1.83 7.81
C ASP A 91 50.33 -2.81 8.68
N TYR A 92 51.26 -3.57 8.09
CA TYR A 92 52.17 -4.45 8.82
C TYR A 92 53.29 -3.65 9.49
N THR A 93 53.49 -3.85 10.80
CA THR A 93 54.52 -3.13 11.58
C THR A 93 55.83 -3.90 11.71
N THR A 94 55.89 -5.13 11.20
CA THR A 94 57.11 -5.95 11.19
C THR A 94 58.13 -5.45 10.16
N GLU A 95 59.39 -5.35 10.56
CA GLU A 95 60.47 -4.88 9.69
C GLU A 95 60.75 -5.80 8.50
N GLY A 96 61.16 -5.21 7.38
CA GLY A 96 61.48 -5.92 6.14
C GLY A 96 60.24 -6.41 5.36
N ARG A 97 60.43 -7.41 4.50
CA ARG A 97 59.35 -7.99 3.67
C ARG A 97 58.42 -8.95 4.42
N ARG A 98 58.67 -9.18 5.72
CA ARG A 98 57.91 -10.11 6.56
C ARG A 98 56.65 -9.42 7.10
N GLY A 99 55.49 -10.05 6.95
CA GLY A 99 54.23 -9.63 7.56
C GLY A 99 53.88 -10.47 8.78
N LEU A 100 53.86 -11.79 8.64
CA LEU A 100 53.50 -12.74 9.70
C LEU A 100 54.60 -13.79 9.89
N THR A 101 54.59 -14.47 11.04
CA THR A 101 55.45 -15.63 11.33
C THR A 101 54.61 -16.74 11.90
N ALA A 102 54.56 -17.88 11.22
CA ALA A 102 53.97 -19.10 11.77
C ALA A 102 55.07 -19.92 12.45
N VAL A 103 54.82 -20.39 13.67
CA VAL A 103 55.75 -21.22 14.46
C VAL A 103 55.09 -22.57 14.70
N PHE A 104 55.82 -23.64 14.35
CA PHE A 104 55.40 -25.03 14.48
C PHE A 104 56.20 -25.67 15.62
N ALA A 105 55.65 -25.66 16.83
CA ALA A 105 56.39 -26.08 18.02
C ALA A 105 56.83 -27.56 17.93
N GLY A 106 58.12 -27.81 18.12
CA GLY A 106 58.71 -29.16 18.08
C GLY A 106 58.88 -29.76 16.68
N ARG A 107 58.65 -28.98 15.62
CA ARG A 107 58.70 -29.44 14.22
C ARG A 107 59.54 -28.49 13.38
N THR A 108 60.17 -29.01 12.32
CA THR A 108 60.99 -28.22 11.37
C THR A 108 60.24 -28.05 10.07
N VAL A 109 60.21 -26.84 9.52
CA VAL A 109 59.58 -26.53 8.24
C VAL A 109 60.51 -26.93 7.11
N LEU A 110 60.08 -27.89 6.30
CA LEU A 110 60.82 -28.34 5.12
C LEU A 110 60.43 -27.57 3.86
N GLY A 111 59.16 -27.19 3.74
CA GLY A 111 58.64 -26.46 2.59
C GLY A 111 57.21 -25.96 2.81
N CYS A 112 56.76 -25.08 1.93
CA CYS A 112 55.38 -24.62 1.91
C CYS A 112 54.88 -24.39 0.47
N ALA A 113 53.61 -24.65 0.24
CA ALA A 113 52.90 -24.32 -0.99
C ALA A 113 51.66 -23.50 -0.68
N VAL A 114 51.29 -22.61 -1.59
CA VAL A 114 50.03 -21.86 -1.52
C VAL A 114 48.94 -22.74 -2.14
N THR A 115 47.80 -22.89 -1.47
CA THR A 115 46.72 -23.77 -1.92
C THR A 115 45.38 -23.05 -1.84
N GLY A 116 44.59 -23.10 -2.92
CA GLY A 116 43.17 -22.72 -2.95
C GLY A 116 42.81 -21.35 -2.36
N THR A 117 42.88 -20.32 -3.19
CA THR A 117 42.25 -19.01 -3.03
C THR A 117 40.88 -19.04 -3.72
N ASP A 118 39.96 -19.80 -3.15
CA ASP A 118 38.60 -19.91 -3.69
C ASP A 118 37.84 -18.60 -3.42
N ALA A 119 37.87 -17.68 -4.38
CA ALA A 119 36.85 -16.65 -4.53
C ALA A 119 35.62 -17.32 -5.17
N VAL A 120 34.63 -17.68 -4.36
CA VAL A 120 33.32 -18.11 -4.86
C VAL A 120 32.36 -16.91 -4.86
N ARG A 121 31.86 -16.62 -6.07
CA ARG A 121 30.90 -15.57 -6.53
C ARG A 121 31.63 -14.31 -7.04
N ASP A 122 31.57 -13.97 -8.32
CA ASP A 122 30.41 -13.94 -9.22
C ASP A 122 30.66 -14.54 -10.61
N ALA A 123 29.58 -14.97 -11.25
CA ALA A 123 29.52 -15.66 -12.55
C ALA A 123 29.85 -14.78 -13.77
N GLU A 124 30.84 -13.87 -13.66
CA GLU A 124 31.31 -13.00 -14.75
C GLU A 124 32.82 -13.15 -15.03
N ALA A 125 33.54 -13.99 -14.27
CA ALA A 125 35.00 -14.12 -14.35
C ALA A 125 35.51 -15.15 -15.37
N GLU A 126 34.69 -15.59 -16.35
CA GLU A 126 35.10 -16.54 -17.40
C GLU A 126 35.73 -15.88 -18.63
N ALA A 127 36.25 -14.65 -18.51
CA ALA A 127 36.82 -13.90 -19.64
C ALA A 127 38.30 -13.49 -19.47
N ASP A 128 38.97 -13.76 -18.35
CA ASP A 128 40.35 -13.30 -18.13
C ASP A 128 41.31 -14.41 -17.64
N PRO A 129 42.22 -14.90 -18.50
CA PRO A 129 43.27 -15.85 -18.13
C PRO A 129 44.36 -15.27 -17.20
N GLU A 130 44.39 -13.96 -16.94
CA GLU A 130 45.34 -13.31 -16.03
C GLU A 130 44.86 -13.27 -14.57
N ALA A 131 43.63 -13.71 -14.27
CA ALA A 131 43.06 -13.77 -12.92
C ALA A 131 43.61 -14.93 -12.07
N ARG A 132 44.94 -15.10 -12.02
CA ARG A 132 45.59 -15.75 -10.87
C ARG A 132 45.16 -14.99 -9.62
N SER A 133 44.75 -15.71 -8.58
CA SER A 133 44.28 -15.06 -7.36
C SER A 133 45.26 -14.00 -6.88
N SER A 134 44.75 -12.81 -6.58
CA SER A 134 45.54 -11.59 -6.26
C SER A 134 46.57 -11.77 -5.14
N HIS A 135 46.45 -12.82 -4.32
CA HIS A 135 47.32 -13.07 -3.17
C HIS A 135 48.55 -13.94 -3.48
N GLU A 136 48.53 -14.75 -4.54
CA GLU A 136 49.64 -15.67 -4.87
C GLU A 136 50.93 -14.93 -5.23
N GLU A 137 50.83 -13.76 -5.89
CA GLU A 137 51.97 -12.90 -6.22
C GLU A 137 52.76 -12.45 -4.97
N TYR A 138 52.04 -12.20 -3.87
CA TYR A 138 52.61 -11.82 -2.58
C TYR A 138 53.16 -13.00 -1.79
N LEU A 139 52.82 -14.24 -2.15
CA LEU A 139 53.17 -15.46 -1.43
C LEU A 139 54.27 -16.27 -2.15
N THR A 140 55.28 -15.56 -2.65
CA THR A 140 56.43 -16.17 -3.33
C THR A 140 57.70 -16.16 -2.46
N HIS A 141 58.67 -17.01 -2.79
CA HIS A 141 60.00 -16.97 -2.16
C HIS A 141 60.66 -15.59 -2.32
N ALA A 142 60.50 -14.94 -3.48
CA ALA A 142 61.03 -13.59 -3.74
C ALA A 142 60.35 -12.49 -2.89
N ALA A 143 59.05 -12.65 -2.61
CA ALA A 143 58.31 -11.78 -1.70
C ALA A 143 58.68 -12.01 -0.21
N GLY A 144 59.39 -13.10 0.10
CA GLY A 144 59.91 -13.39 1.44
C GLY A 144 59.25 -14.58 2.14
N LEU A 145 58.45 -15.38 1.42
CA LEU A 145 57.90 -16.63 1.95
C LEU A 145 59.04 -17.64 2.08
N ARG A 146 59.48 -17.93 3.30
CA ARG A 146 60.62 -18.84 3.49
C ARG A 146 60.57 -19.60 4.81
N PRO A 147 60.96 -20.89 4.80
CA PRO A 147 61.18 -21.65 6.02
C PRO A 147 62.43 -21.16 6.76
N ASP A 148 62.43 -21.31 8.08
CA ASP A 148 63.52 -20.96 9.00
C ASP A 148 63.40 -21.80 10.28
N GLY A 149 63.98 -23.00 10.26
CA GLY A 149 63.87 -23.96 11.36
C GLY A 149 62.41 -24.32 11.63
N SER A 150 61.92 -24.03 12.84
CA SER A 150 60.51 -24.24 13.23
C SER A 150 59.57 -23.11 12.82
N ARG A 151 60.06 -22.11 12.09
CA ARG A 151 59.32 -20.92 11.70
C ARG A 151 59.10 -20.89 10.18
N LEU A 152 57.96 -20.35 9.78
CA LEU A 152 57.67 -19.96 8.40
C LEU A 152 57.44 -18.45 8.39
N HIS A 153 58.33 -17.73 7.71
CA HIS A 153 58.16 -16.30 7.47
C HIS A 153 57.17 -16.12 6.34
N ILE A 154 56.08 -15.39 6.59
CA ILE A 154 55.03 -15.10 5.62
C ILE A 154 55.15 -13.62 5.23
N PRO A 155 55.18 -13.29 3.92
CA PRO A 155 55.23 -11.91 3.46
C PRO A 155 54.05 -11.07 3.89
N ARG A 156 54.14 -9.77 3.64
CA ARG A 156 52.99 -8.86 3.73
C ARG A 156 52.04 -9.16 2.57
N VAL A 157 50.78 -9.43 2.88
CA VAL A 157 49.75 -9.77 1.89
C VAL A 157 48.60 -8.79 2.08
N PRO A 158 48.19 -8.02 1.06
CA PRO A 158 47.00 -7.19 1.17
C PRO A 158 45.77 -8.09 1.34
N LEU A 159 44.86 -7.76 2.27
CA LEU A 159 43.66 -8.57 2.53
C LEU A 159 42.44 -7.65 2.70
N ASN A 160 41.47 -7.75 1.80
CA ASN A 160 40.14 -7.15 2.03
C ASN A 160 39.38 -7.90 3.12
N LYS A 161 38.27 -7.32 3.56
CA LYS A 161 37.39 -7.95 4.55
C LYS A 161 36.90 -9.30 4.02
N GLY A 162 37.18 -10.38 4.74
CA GLY A 162 36.80 -11.75 4.36
C GLY A 162 37.79 -12.46 3.44
N ASP A 163 38.81 -11.76 2.94
CA ASP A 163 39.86 -12.38 2.14
C ASP A 163 40.68 -13.35 2.98
N HIS A 164 41.11 -14.44 2.35
CA HIS A 164 41.89 -15.49 2.99
C HIS A 164 42.84 -16.16 2.01
N PHE A 165 43.91 -16.74 2.54
CA PHE A 165 44.81 -17.63 1.82
C PHE A 165 45.13 -18.86 2.68
N LYS A 166 45.51 -19.96 2.03
CA LYS A 166 45.92 -21.19 2.73
C LYS A 166 47.35 -21.57 2.34
N LEU A 167 48.13 -21.91 3.34
CA LEU A 167 49.49 -22.42 3.20
C LEU A 167 49.49 -23.89 3.60
N LEU A 168 49.86 -24.75 2.66
CA LEU A 168 50.15 -26.14 2.90
C LEU A 168 51.63 -26.27 3.27
N VAL A 169 51.91 -26.62 4.52
CA VAL A 169 53.25 -26.60 5.10
C VAL A 169 53.70 -28.02 5.37
N LEU A 170 54.84 -28.39 4.77
CA LEU A 170 55.50 -29.66 4.99
C LEU A 170 56.47 -29.54 6.17
N LEU A 171 56.29 -30.41 7.16
CA LEU A 171 57.06 -30.42 8.40
C LEU A 171 57.75 -31.76 8.60
N SER A 172 58.86 -31.76 9.34
CA SER A 172 59.52 -32.97 9.87
C SER A 172 59.76 -32.88 11.37
N GLY A 173 59.66 -34.02 12.06
CA GLY A 173 59.82 -34.12 13.50
C GLY A 173 58.56 -33.77 14.28
N GLY A 174 58.45 -34.30 15.49
CA GLY A 174 57.35 -34.06 16.43
C GLY A 174 56.08 -34.89 16.16
N ALA A 175 55.13 -34.85 17.09
CA ALA A 175 53.85 -35.56 16.96
C ALA A 175 52.77 -34.71 16.25
N GLU A 176 51.79 -35.38 15.64
CA GLU A 176 50.57 -34.77 15.10
C GLU A 176 49.85 -33.90 16.15
N GLY A 177 49.24 -32.80 15.72
CA GLY A 177 48.53 -31.88 16.62
C GLY A 177 49.44 -30.96 17.45
N GLY A 178 50.73 -30.89 17.13
CA GLY A 178 51.67 -29.96 17.77
C GLY A 178 51.22 -28.50 17.68
N ARG A 179 51.57 -27.68 18.68
CA ARG A 179 51.08 -26.30 18.76
C ARG A 179 51.58 -25.45 17.57
N VAL A 180 50.65 -24.90 16.79
CA VAL A 180 50.91 -23.90 15.76
C VAL A 180 50.47 -22.52 16.24
N THR A 181 51.35 -21.54 16.17
CA THR A 181 51.07 -20.13 16.51
C THR A 181 51.48 -19.20 15.39
N VAL A 182 50.60 -18.30 14.98
CA VAL A 182 50.93 -17.21 14.04
C VAL A 182 50.96 -15.91 14.81
N SER A 183 52.02 -15.14 14.60
CA SER A 183 52.19 -13.80 15.16
C SER A 183 52.64 -12.81 14.09
N GLY A 184 52.39 -11.54 14.34
CA GLY A 184 52.76 -10.44 13.45
C GLY A 184 52.26 -9.12 14.02
N GLY A 185 52.83 -8.02 13.56
CA GLY A 185 52.46 -6.69 14.01
C GLY A 185 51.56 -5.99 13.00
N LEU A 186 50.47 -5.37 13.48
CA LEU A 186 49.51 -4.61 12.67
C LEU A 186 49.26 -3.24 13.30
N LYS A 187 49.18 -2.19 12.47
CA LYS A 187 48.78 -0.84 12.91
C LYS A 187 47.35 -0.88 13.42
N GLU A 188 47.17 -0.60 14.72
CA GLU A 188 45.86 -0.57 15.37
C GLU A 188 45.07 -1.88 15.17
N GLY A 189 45.78 -3.01 15.18
CA GLY A 189 45.19 -4.32 14.92
C GLY A 189 45.86 -5.45 15.70
N ALA A 190 45.31 -6.65 15.57
CA ALA A 190 45.83 -7.84 16.26
C ALA A 190 45.81 -9.08 15.36
N VAL A 191 46.68 -10.03 15.68
CA VAL A 191 46.71 -11.36 15.08
C VAL A 191 46.30 -12.37 16.15
N SER A 192 45.27 -13.17 15.92
CA SER A 192 44.82 -14.15 16.91
C SER A 192 44.35 -15.47 16.29
N LYS A 193 44.40 -16.53 17.10
CA LYS A 193 43.95 -17.86 16.67
C LYS A 193 42.43 -17.89 16.67
N ASN A 194 41.84 -18.24 15.53
CA ASN A 194 40.39 -18.40 15.43
C ASN A 194 39.98 -19.63 16.24
N ARG A 195 39.06 -19.43 17.19
CA ARG A 195 38.43 -20.54 17.92
C ARG A 195 37.45 -21.23 16.96
N SER A 196 37.90 -22.22 16.21
CA SER A 196 36.98 -23.13 15.54
C SER A 196 36.15 -23.84 16.60
N ALA A 197 34.82 -23.71 16.55
CA ALA A 197 33.94 -24.74 17.08
C ALA A 197 34.35 -26.07 16.42
N SER A 198 34.45 -27.12 17.22
CA SER A 198 34.97 -28.43 16.85
C SER A 198 34.44 -28.96 15.52
N THR A 199 35.36 -29.43 14.68
CA THR A 199 35.29 -30.73 13.99
C THR A 199 33.88 -31.23 13.63
N SER A 200 33.25 -30.66 12.62
CA SER A 200 32.14 -31.28 11.89
C SER A 200 31.96 -30.56 10.55
N LEU A 201 31.85 -31.32 9.47
CA LEU A 201 31.66 -30.86 8.10
C LEU A 201 30.28 -30.20 7.84
N ASP A 202 29.44 -30.02 8.86
CA ASP A 202 28.06 -29.54 8.68
C ASP A 202 27.64 -28.36 9.58
N ALA A 203 28.56 -27.69 10.26
CA ALA A 203 28.20 -26.50 11.04
C ALA A 203 28.00 -25.27 10.13
N LYS A 204 26.75 -25.02 9.68
CA LYS A 204 26.35 -23.75 9.07
C LYS A 204 26.86 -22.58 9.92
N PRO A 205 27.52 -21.56 9.35
CA PRO A 205 27.99 -20.41 10.11
C PRO A 205 26.79 -19.75 10.79
N ARG A 206 26.98 -19.33 12.06
CA ARG A 206 25.95 -18.58 12.79
C ARG A 206 25.68 -17.29 12.01
N GLN A 207 24.51 -17.24 11.34
CA GLN A 207 24.12 -16.16 10.43
C GLN A 207 24.00 -14.79 11.12
N PHE A 208 23.98 -14.75 12.45
CA PHE A 208 23.86 -13.52 13.24
C PHE A 208 24.90 -13.48 14.36
N SER A 209 25.58 -12.34 14.51
CA SER A 209 26.56 -12.10 15.57
C SER A 209 25.88 -12.14 16.96
N ARG A 210 26.62 -12.46 18.03
CA ARG A 210 26.10 -12.43 19.42
C ARG A 210 25.34 -11.13 19.77
N PRO A 211 25.82 -9.94 19.41
CA PRO A 211 25.06 -8.71 19.64
C PRO A 211 23.79 -8.60 18.76
N ALA A 212 23.80 -9.11 17.52
CA ALA A 212 22.58 -9.19 16.70
C ALA A 212 21.54 -10.14 17.30
N GLN A 213 21.98 -11.23 17.94
CA GLN A 213 21.10 -12.12 18.70
C GLN A 213 20.50 -11.44 19.94
N VAL A 214 21.29 -10.65 20.67
CA VAL A 214 20.81 -9.85 21.81
C VAL A 214 19.80 -8.79 21.36
N LEU A 215 20.07 -8.12 20.24
CA LEU A 215 19.17 -7.12 19.68
C LEU A 215 17.85 -7.74 19.19
N ALA A 216 17.92 -8.86 18.47
CA ALA A 216 16.74 -9.58 17.99
C ALA A 216 15.90 -10.12 19.17
N SER A 217 16.54 -10.60 20.23
CA SER A 217 15.82 -11.07 21.42
C SER A 217 15.20 -9.92 22.23
N LEU A 218 15.86 -8.76 22.34
CA LEU A 218 15.26 -7.54 22.92
C LEU A 218 14.06 -7.03 22.11
N LEU A 219 14.15 -7.02 20.78
CA LEU A 219 13.04 -6.63 19.90
C LEU A 219 11.88 -7.62 20.01
N THR A 220 12.17 -8.92 20.01
CA THR A 220 11.14 -9.96 20.18
C THR A 220 10.48 -9.84 21.54
N ALA A 221 11.25 -9.60 22.60
CA ALA A 221 10.71 -9.34 23.93
C ALA A 221 9.82 -8.09 23.95
N CYS A 222 10.24 -6.98 23.34
CA CYS A 222 9.39 -5.79 23.20
C CYS A 222 8.07 -6.09 22.47
N VAL A 223 8.11 -6.81 21.35
CA VAL A 223 6.91 -7.17 20.58
C VAL A 223 5.99 -8.09 21.37
N VAL A 224 6.55 -9.08 22.07
CA VAL A 224 5.78 -10.01 22.92
C VAL A 224 5.19 -9.29 24.13
N THR A 225 5.94 -8.38 24.76
CA THR A 225 5.43 -7.56 25.87
C THR A 225 4.34 -6.59 25.39
N LEU A 226 4.48 -5.96 24.21
CA LEU A 226 3.42 -5.16 23.59
C LEU A 226 2.18 -6.00 23.29
N ALA A 227 2.35 -7.20 22.71
CA ALA A 227 1.25 -8.12 22.45
C ALA A 227 0.58 -8.60 23.74
N ALA A 228 1.36 -8.85 24.80
CA ALA A 228 0.85 -9.22 26.11
C ALA A 228 0.13 -8.07 26.80
N ILE A 229 0.59 -6.81 26.64
CA ILE A 229 -0.15 -5.63 27.11
C ILE A 229 -1.47 -5.51 26.34
N VAL A 230 -1.48 -5.62 25.01
CA VAL A 230 -2.73 -5.59 24.22
C VAL A 230 -3.73 -6.68 24.65
N VAL A 231 -3.24 -7.85 25.05
CA VAL A 231 -4.08 -8.97 25.48
C VAL A 231 -4.48 -8.88 26.96
N ALA A 232 -3.62 -8.39 27.85
CA ALA A 232 -3.85 -8.31 29.29
C ALA A 232 -4.53 -7.01 29.73
N ASP A 233 -4.39 -5.93 28.95
CA ASP A 233 -5.01 -4.62 29.17
C ASP A 233 -6.42 -4.53 28.57
N GLY A 234 -7.02 -5.68 28.21
CA GLY A 234 -8.43 -5.82 27.84
C GLY A 234 -8.98 -4.59 27.11
N GLY A 235 -8.34 -4.21 26.00
CA GLY A 235 -8.42 -2.86 25.41
C GLY A 235 -9.62 -2.02 25.84
N GLU A 236 -9.44 -1.19 26.86
CA GLU A 236 -10.35 -0.08 27.12
C GLU A 236 -10.05 1.06 26.12
N SER A 237 -10.34 0.77 24.86
CA SER A 237 -11.33 1.59 24.19
C SER A 237 -12.63 0.80 24.23
N THR A 238 -13.25 0.76 25.41
CA THR A 238 -14.64 0.31 25.63
C THR A 238 -15.60 1.39 25.12
N ALA A 239 -15.49 1.70 23.83
CA ALA A 239 -16.68 1.49 23.03
C ALA A 239 -16.57 0.04 22.55
N GLU A 240 -17.30 -0.87 23.20
CA GLU A 240 -17.87 -2.04 22.48
C GLU A 240 -18.14 -1.62 21.04
N PRO A 241 -17.76 -2.37 19.98
CA PRO A 241 -18.07 -1.98 18.60
C PRO A 241 -19.54 -1.60 18.58
N ARG A 242 -19.76 -0.28 18.50
CA ARG A 242 -21.04 0.31 18.86
C ARG A 242 -22.00 -0.32 17.89
N SER A 243 -22.90 -1.17 18.38
CA SER A 243 -23.75 -1.94 17.48
C SER A 243 -24.41 -0.97 16.51
N LEU A 244 -24.17 -1.16 15.21
CA LEU A 244 -24.84 -0.37 14.16
C LEU A 244 -26.34 -0.65 14.13
N CYS A 245 -26.85 -1.51 15.02
CA CYS A 245 -28.25 -1.82 15.14
C CYS A 245 -28.93 -0.99 16.21
N ALA A 246 -30.01 -0.33 15.81
CA ALA A 246 -31.00 0.25 16.71
C ALA A 246 -32.24 -0.66 16.82
N ARG A 247 -33.17 -0.26 17.69
CA ARG A 247 -34.54 -0.78 17.72
C ARG A 247 -35.52 0.34 17.38
N GLY A 248 -36.61 0.01 16.70
CA GLY A 248 -37.70 0.93 16.40
C GLY A 248 -37.90 1.15 14.91
N GLU A 249 -38.57 2.25 14.57
CA GLU A 249 -38.93 2.59 13.19
C GLU A 249 -38.10 3.77 12.68
N LEU A 250 -37.79 3.74 11.38
CA LEU A 250 -37.13 4.82 10.67
C LEU A 250 -37.85 5.08 9.35
N ARG A 251 -38.13 6.36 9.07
CA ARG A 251 -38.67 6.79 7.77
C ARG A 251 -37.56 7.40 6.92
N LEU A 252 -37.33 6.83 5.75
CA LEU A 252 -36.50 7.39 4.69
C LEU A 252 -37.42 8.10 3.68
N THR A 253 -37.17 9.37 3.38
CA THR A 253 -37.99 10.17 2.45
C THR A 253 -37.11 11.07 1.58
N GLY A 254 -37.73 11.83 0.67
CA GLY A 254 -37.06 12.80 -0.17
C GLY A 254 -36.86 12.29 -1.59
N SER A 255 -35.61 12.27 -2.03
CA SER A 255 -35.20 11.99 -3.40
C SER A 255 -35.82 10.70 -3.98
N THR A 256 -36.45 10.84 -5.15
CA THR A 256 -36.86 9.70 -5.98
C THR A 256 -35.70 9.08 -6.74
N ALA A 257 -34.66 9.87 -6.99
CA ALA A 257 -33.45 9.48 -7.70
C ALA A 257 -32.59 8.53 -6.85
N PHE A 258 -32.51 8.82 -5.55
CA PHE A 258 -31.80 8.02 -4.54
C PHE A 258 -32.65 6.84 -4.03
N ALA A 259 -33.95 6.78 -4.36
CA ALA A 259 -34.85 5.74 -3.85
C ALA A 259 -34.35 4.30 -4.09
N PRO A 260 -33.80 3.93 -5.26
CA PRO A 260 -33.24 2.59 -5.46
C PRO A 260 -32.04 2.27 -4.55
N VAL A 261 -31.27 3.29 -4.15
CA VAL A 261 -30.17 3.15 -3.18
C VAL A 261 -30.75 3.01 -1.77
N ALA A 262 -31.72 3.85 -1.40
CA ALA A 262 -32.39 3.81 -0.11
C ALA A 262 -33.07 2.46 0.16
N GLU A 263 -33.74 1.87 -0.83
CA GLU A 263 -34.35 0.54 -0.69
C GLU A 263 -33.30 -0.56 -0.48
N ALA A 264 -32.20 -0.54 -1.24
CA ALA A 264 -31.12 -1.52 -1.07
C ALA A 264 -30.42 -1.37 0.28
N LEU A 265 -30.19 -0.13 0.74
CA LEU A 265 -29.66 0.16 2.07
C LEU A 265 -30.60 -0.32 3.17
N LYS A 266 -31.91 -0.10 3.01
CA LYS A 266 -32.93 -0.63 3.91
C LYS A 266 -32.85 -2.14 4.01
N GLU A 267 -32.88 -2.85 2.87
CA GLU A 267 -32.87 -4.32 2.85
C GLU A 267 -31.65 -4.89 3.55
N ALA A 268 -30.47 -4.32 3.28
CA ALA A 268 -29.23 -4.73 3.93
C ALA A 268 -29.24 -4.44 5.43
N TYR A 269 -29.66 -3.24 5.84
CA TYR A 269 -29.69 -2.86 7.23
C TYR A 269 -30.72 -3.64 8.05
N GLU A 270 -31.93 -3.89 7.54
CA GLU A 270 -32.93 -4.71 8.23
C GLU A 270 -32.49 -6.17 8.36
N LYS A 271 -31.70 -6.68 7.42
CA LYS A 271 -31.10 -8.02 7.48
C LYS A 271 -30.05 -8.11 8.60
N GLU A 272 -29.20 -7.10 8.74
CA GLU A 272 -28.18 -7.03 9.80
C GLU A 272 -28.80 -6.66 11.16
N CYS A 273 -29.89 -5.89 11.15
CA CYS A 273 -30.56 -5.35 12.33
C CYS A 273 -32.06 -5.67 12.33
N PRO A 274 -32.47 -6.93 12.61
CA PRO A 274 -33.86 -7.40 12.48
C PRO A 274 -34.90 -6.69 13.37
N LYS A 275 -34.43 -5.92 14.35
CA LYS A 275 -35.26 -5.16 15.30
C LYS A 275 -35.47 -3.69 14.89
N THR A 276 -34.89 -3.25 13.78
CA THR A 276 -35.24 -1.99 13.14
C THR A 276 -36.22 -2.25 11.99
N ARG A 277 -37.18 -1.36 11.81
CA ARG A 277 -38.07 -1.32 10.65
C ARG A 277 -37.87 -0.02 9.89
N ILE A 278 -37.66 -0.11 8.59
CA ILE A 278 -37.42 1.05 7.73
C ILE A 278 -38.54 1.15 6.70
N THR A 279 -39.12 2.35 6.59
CA THR A 279 -40.08 2.68 5.53
C THR A 279 -39.43 3.66 4.57
N VAL A 280 -39.51 3.38 3.27
CA VAL A 280 -39.03 4.29 2.23
C VAL A 280 -40.25 4.93 1.57
N ALA A 281 -40.28 6.25 1.54
CA ALA A 281 -41.36 7.05 0.98
C ALA A 281 -40.76 8.19 0.15
N ALA A 282 -40.29 7.88 -1.05
CA ALA A 282 -39.71 8.88 -1.94
C ALA A 282 -40.81 9.77 -2.55
N GLY A 283 -40.68 11.09 -2.40
CA GLY A 283 -41.68 12.08 -2.83
C GLY A 283 -41.09 13.38 -3.37
N GLY A 284 -39.80 13.38 -3.70
CA GLY A 284 -39.02 14.53 -4.14
C GLY A 284 -38.25 15.19 -2.99
N SER A 285 -37.01 15.62 -3.29
CA SER A 285 -36.06 16.19 -2.33
C SER A 285 -36.64 17.39 -1.57
N ALA A 286 -37.26 18.34 -2.27
CA ALA A 286 -37.82 19.53 -1.63
C ALA A 286 -39.04 19.19 -0.75
N THR A 287 -39.85 18.20 -1.13
CA THR A 287 -40.96 17.71 -0.30
C THR A 287 -40.42 17.07 0.98
N GLY A 288 -39.42 16.19 0.87
CA GLY A 288 -38.78 15.56 2.03
C GLY A 288 -38.22 16.58 3.03
N ILE A 289 -37.53 17.62 2.55
CA ILE A 289 -37.01 18.70 3.40
C ILE A 289 -38.14 19.44 4.12
N ARG A 290 -39.24 19.77 3.42
CA ARG A 290 -40.41 20.41 4.04
C ARG A 290 -41.09 19.51 5.07
N GLU A 291 -41.25 18.22 4.77
CA GLU A 291 -41.82 17.22 5.68
C GLU A 291 -40.98 17.10 6.96
N LEU A 292 -39.66 16.94 6.83
CA LEU A 292 -38.74 16.83 7.95
C LEU A 292 -38.76 18.08 8.83
N ARG A 293 -38.81 19.27 8.22
CA ARG A 293 -38.94 20.53 8.96
C ARG A 293 -40.25 20.59 9.74
N THR A 294 -41.37 20.25 9.10
CA THR A 294 -42.68 20.27 9.75
C THR A 294 -42.75 19.24 10.88
N ALA A 295 -42.19 18.04 10.67
CA ALA A 295 -42.12 17.00 11.69
C ALA A 295 -41.25 17.43 12.88
N GLY A 296 -40.05 17.97 12.62
CA GLY A 296 -39.15 18.43 13.66
C GLY A 296 -39.67 19.63 14.44
N ALA A 297 -40.38 20.56 13.80
CA ALA A 297 -41.04 21.68 14.50
C ALA A 297 -42.18 21.24 15.43
N ARG A 298 -42.75 20.05 15.20
CA ARG A 298 -43.78 19.43 16.05
C ARG A 298 -43.20 18.50 17.12
N ALA A 299 -41.93 18.11 17.00
CA ALA A 299 -41.30 17.24 17.97
C ALA A 299 -41.05 18.03 19.26
N ALA A 300 -41.82 17.73 20.29
CA ALA A 300 -41.69 18.36 21.61
C ALA A 300 -40.39 17.94 22.31
N GLU A 301 -39.92 16.71 22.07
CA GLU A 301 -38.66 16.17 22.56
C GLU A 301 -38.01 15.27 21.49
N GLY A 302 -36.73 15.52 21.18
CA GLY A 302 -35.93 14.71 20.25
C GLY A 302 -36.11 15.04 18.76
N ALA A 303 -35.22 14.46 17.94
CA ALA A 303 -35.33 14.53 16.49
C ALA A 303 -36.36 13.50 15.98
N PRO A 304 -37.20 13.83 14.96
CA PRO A 304 -38.02 12.83 14.30
C PRO A 304 -37.15 11.67 13.80
N ALA A 305 -37.67 10.44 13.91
CA ALA A 305 -37.02 9.24 13.38
C ALA A 305 -37.13 9.19 11.84
N ALA A 306 -36.54 10.18 11.18
CA ALA A 306 -36.58 10.36 9.74
C ALA A 306 -35.24 10.85 9.19
N VAL A 307 -34.88 10.33 8.02
CA VAL A 307 -33.75 10.79 7.21
C VAL A 307 -34.28 11.18 5.83
N VAL A 308 -33.89 12.35 5.36
CA VAL A 308 -34.26 12.86 4.02
C VAL A 308 -33.06 12.75 3.11
N PHE A 309 -33.21 12.09 1.96
CA PHE A 309 -32.20 12.10 0.91
C PHE A 309 -32.47 13.19 -0.13
N THR A 310 -31.44 13.85 -0.64
CA THR A 310 -31.57 14.89 -1.67
C THR A 310 -30.45 14.83 -2.70
N ASP A 311 -30.78 15.11 -3.97
CA ASP A 311 -29.89 15.01 -5.14
C ASP A 311 -28.83 16.13 -5.22
N GLY A 312 -28.80 16.98 -4.20
CA GLY A 312 -28.03 18.20 -4.09
C GLY A 312 -28.28 18.83 -2.72
N PRO A 313 -27.61 19.95 -2.41
CA PRO A 313 -27.82 20.62 -1.14
C PRO A 313 -29.27 21.10 -1.02
N ALA A 314 -29.83 21.05 0.20
CA ALA A 314 -31.14 21.61 0.47
C ALA A 314 -31.15 23.12 0.12
N THR A 315 -32.05 23.51 -0.78
CA THR A 315 -32.17 24.89 -1.25
C THR A 315 -32.93 25.75 -0.23
N GLY A 316 -32.19 26.53 0.55
CA GLY A 316 -32.73 27.44 1.56
C GLY A 316 -31.89 27.49 2.84
N ALA A 317 -32.17 28.48 3.71
CA ALA A 317 -31.54 28.56 5.02
C ALA A 317 -32.32 27.69 6.02
N TYR A 318 -31.81 26.49 6.28
CA TYR A 318 -32.39 25.56 7.25
C TYR A 318 -31.40 25.24 8.38
N PRO A 319 -31.13 26.19 9.30
CA PRO A 319 -30.13 26.02 10.38
C PRO A 319 -30.43 24.84 11.31
N GLN A 320 -31.69 24.41 11.38
CA GLN A 320 -32.15 23.27 12.16
C GLN A 320 -31.91 21.92 11.49
N LEU A 321 -31.52 21.88 10.21
CA LEU A 321 -31.24 20.64 9.50
C LEU A 321 -29.74 20.36 9.50
N GLN A 322 -29.38 19.10 9.72
CA GLN A 322 -27.99 18.64 9.62
C GLN A 322 -27.83 17.80 8.37
N GLY A 323 -27.08 18.33 7.40
CA GLY A 323 -26.76 17.66 6.16
C GLY A 323 -25.46 16.86 6.27
N ARG A 324 -25.44 15.67 5.67
CA ARG A 324 -24.26 14.83 5.49
C ARG A 324 -24.13 14.45 4.02
N SER A 325 -22.99 14.72 3.41
CA SER A 325 -22.67 14.27 2.06
C SER A 325 -22.50 12.75 2.06
N LEU A 326 -23.19 12.04 1.17
CA LEU A 326 -23.16 10.57 1.09
C LEU A 326 -22.32 10.08 -0.07
N SER A 327 -22.61 10.60 -1.26
CA SER A 327 -22.03 10.14 -2.51
C SER A 327 -22.07 11.24 -3.57
N VAL A 328 -21.31 11.05 -4.65
CA VAL A 328 -21.44 11.83 -5.87
C VAL A 328 -22.24 11.01 -6.87
N ALA A 329 -23.30 11.61 -7.40
CA ALA A 329 -24.11 11.05 -8.47
C ALA A 329 -23.83 11.79 -9.79
N ALA A 330 -23.82 11.04 -10.89
CA ALA A 330 -23.83 11.60 -12.23
C ALA A 330 -25.24 11.48 -12.81
N PHE A 331 -25.64 12.48 -13.57
CA PHE A 331 -26.91 12.54 -14.27
C PHE A 331 -26.66 12.64 -15.77
N ALA A 332 -27.63 12.24 -16.58
CA ALA A 332 -27.54 12.27 -18.02
C ALA A 332 -28.80 12.88 -18.63
N LEU A 333 -28.65 13.53 -19.77
CA LEU A 333 -29.78 13.76 -20.66
C LEU A 333 -30.06 12.46 -21.41
N VAL A 334 -31.32 12.06 -21.40
CA VAL A 334 -31.80 10.83 -22.01
C VAL A 334 -32.71 11.23 -23.16
N VAL A 335 -32.49 10.64 -24.33
CA VAL A 335 -33.25 10.97 -25.53
C VAL A 335 -33.79 9.69 -26.18
N ASN A 336 -34.93 9.79 -26.84
CA ASN A 336 -35.47 8.69 -27.62
C ASN A 336 -34.52 8.30 -28.77
N ASP A 337 -34.43 7.01 -29.07
CA ASP A 337 -33.56 6.51 -30.13
C ASP A 337 -33.86 7.07 -31.53
N ARG A 338 -35.09 7.55 -31.78
CA ARG A 338 -35.48 8.16 -33.05
C ARG A 338 -34.82 9.51 -33.32
N VAL A 339 -34.35 10.22 -32.28
CA VAL A 339 -33.66 11.51 -32.44
C VAL A 339 -32.26 11.34 -33.03
N GLY A 340 -31.57 10.24 -32.74
CA GLY A 340 -30.27 9.88 -33.34
C GLY A 340 -29.05 10.76 -32.97
N LEU A 341 -29.23 11.98 -32.44
CA LEU A 341 -28.15 12.85 -31.97
C LEU A 341 -27.43 12.23 -30.76
N ARG A 342 -26.10 12.26 -30.75
CA ARG A 342 -25.29 11.62 -29.68
C ARG A 342 -24.60 12.61 -28.74
N ASP A 343 -24.54 13.88 -29.11
CA ASP A 343 -23.87 14.93 -28.37
C ASP A 343 -24.62 16.24 -28.54
N LEU A 344 -24.69 17.03 -27.47
CA LEU A 344 -25.14 18.40 -27.51
C LEU A 344 -24.13 19.29 -26.78
N THR A 345 -23.88 20.46 -27.34
CA THR A 345 -23.16 21.50 -26.60
C THR A 345 -24.03 22.06 -25.48
N LEU A 346 -23.41 22.61 -24.44
CA LEU A 346 -24.13 23.24 -23.34
C LEU A 346 -25.04 24.39 -23.81
N ALA A 347 -24.64 25.11 -24.86
CA ALA A 347 -25.46 26.15 -25.47
C ALA A 347 -26.73 25.58 -26.09
N GLN A 348 -26.62 24.47 -26.84
CA GLN A 348 -27.78 23.78 -27.42
C GLN A 348 -28.71 23.22 -26.36
N VAL A 349 -28.19 22.65 -25.27
CA VAL A 349 -29.03 22.20 -24.14
C VAL A 349 -29.80 23.38 -23.54
N ARG A 350 -29.16 24.54 -23.35
CA ARG A 350 -29.83 25.73 -22.83
C ARG A 350 -30.87 26.28 -23.78
N ASP A 351 -30.66 26.19 -25.08
CA ASP A 351 -31.62 26.65 -26.09
C ASP A 351 -32.83 25.70 -26.17
N LEU A 352 -32.57 24.40 -26.09
CA LEU A 352 -33.56 23.34 -26.01
C LEU A 352 -34.48 23.53 -24.80
N TYR A 353 -33.92 23.59 -23.59
CA TYR A 353 -34.70 23.79 -22.36
C TYR A 353 -35.23 25.22 -22.19
N ALA A 354 -34.78 26.19 -23.01
CA ALA A 354 -35.40 27.52 -23.10
C ALA A 354 -36.53 27.59 -24.14
N GLY A 355 -36.89 26.47 -24.76
CA GLY A 355 -37.98 26.39 -25.76
C GLY A 355 -37.67 27.08 -27.08
N ARG A 356 -36.39 27.41 -27.33
CA ARG A 356 -35.93 28.03 -28.58
C ARG A 356 -35.70 27.01 -29.68
N VAL A 357 -35.65 25.72 -29.33
CA VAL A 357 -35.57 24.59 -30.25
C VAL A 357 -36.89 23.81 -30.16
N ALA A 358 -37.69 23.86 -31.23
CA ALA A 358 -39.01 23.21 -31.25
C ALA A 358 -39.05 21.94 -32.11
N ASN A 359 -38.05 21.74 -32.96
CA ASN A 359 -37.87 20.54 -33.77
C ASN A 359 -36.39 20.19 -33.80
N TRP A 360 -36.06 18.91 -33.76
CA TRP A 360 -34.68 18.42 -33.73
C TRP A 360 -33.88 18.82 -34.98
N ASN A 361 -34.53 19.04 -36.13
CA ASN A 361 -33.88 19.50 -37.37
C ASN A 361 -33.30 20.92 -37.29
N GLN A 362 -33.63 21.67 -36.24
CA GLN A 362 -33.03 22.98 -35.95
C GLN A 362 -31.62 22.83 -35.35
N LEU A 363 -31.24 21.62 -34.95
CA LEU A 363 -29.90 21.28 -34.49
C LEU A 363 -29.14 20.53 -35.60
N PRO A 364 -27.83 20.78 -35.79
CA PRO A 364 -27.05 20.09 -36.81
C PRO A 364 -27.12 18.57 -36.68
N GLY A 365 -27.54 17.89 -37.75
CA GLY A 365 -27.66 16.43 -37.79
C GLY A 365 -28.92 15.85 -37.12
N GLY A 366 -29.83 16.69 -36.64
CA GLY A 366 -31.09 16.24 -36.05
C GLY A 366 -32.17 15.89 -37.10
N PRO A 367 -33.08 14.95 -36.80
CA PRO A 367 -34.17 14.55 -37.69
C PRO A 367 -35.30 15.57 -37.69
N ASP A 368 -36.17 15.50 -38.71
CA ASP A 368 -37.44 16.22 -38.71
C ASP A 368 -38.44 15.56 -37.73
N GLU A 369 -38.28 15.89 -36.45
CA GLU A 369 -39.08 15.36 -35.35
C GLU A 369 -39.31 16.50 -34.34
N PRO A 370 -40.58 16.80 -33.96
CA PRO A 370 -40.87 17.79 -32.93
C PRO A 370 -40.20 17.45 -31.59
N VAL A 371 -39.74 18.46 -30.87
CA VAL A 371 -39.15 18.26 -29.54
C VAL A 371 -40.24 18.13 -28.48
N THR A 372 -40.16 17.08 -27.66
CA THR A 372 -40.95 16.91 -26.43
C THR A 372 -40.01 16.95 -25.22
N LEU A 373 -40.14 17.96 -24.38
CA LEU A 373 -39.36 18.08 -23.14
C LEU A 373 -40.06 17.31 -22.02
N VAL A 374 -39.41 16.26 -21.52
CA VAL A 374 -39.88 15.47 -20.38
C VAL A 374 -39.14 15.94 -19.14
N SER A 375 -39.83 16.73 -18.32
CA SER A 375 -39.30 17.32 -17.09
C SER A 375 -39.88 16.64 -15.85
N ARG A 376 -39.41 17.08 -14.69
CA ARG A 376 -39.90 16.66 -13.38
C ARG A 376 -40.69 17.78 -12.71
N VAL A 377 -41.58 17.41 -11.82
CA VAL A 377 -42.24 18.37 -10.91
C VAL A 377 -41.23 19.20 -10.11
N SER A 378 -41.63 20.40 -9.68
CA SER A 378 -40.76 21.43 -9.08
C SER A 378 -40.09 21.04 -7.76
N ASN A 379 -40.56 19.98 -7.11
CA ASN A 379 -39.96 19.39 -5.90
C ASN A 379 -38.86 18.35 -6.18
N SER A 380 -38.53 18.07 -7.44
CA SER A 380 -37.45 17.15 -7.83
C SER A 380 -36.06 17.73 -7.59
N GLY A 381 -35.20 16.98 -6.90
CA GLY A 381 -33.78 17.31 -6.77
C GLY A 381 -33.06 17.21 -8.10
N THR A 382 -33.31 16.16 -8.90
CA THR A 382 -32.75 15.99 -10.25
C THR A 382 -33.00 17.21 -11.15
N ARG A 383 -34.21 17.81 -11.08
CA ARG A 383 -34.54 19.06 -11.79
C ARG A 383 -33.72 20.23 -11.30
N ASP A 384 -33.62 20.40 -9.99
CA ASP A 384 -32.84 21.46 -9.37
C ASP A 384 -31.35 21.34 -9.72
N VAL A 385 -30.80 20.12 -9.77
CA VAL A 385 -29.44 19.86 -10.28
C VAL A 385 -29.31 20.23 -11.76
N LEU A 386 -30.27 19.86 -12.63
CA LEU A 386 -30.26 20.26 -14.04
C LEU A 386 -30.17 21.78 -14.18
N GLN A 387 -31.04 22.49 -13.46
CA GLN A 387 -31.13 23.93 -13.51
C GLN A 387 -29.83 24.60 -13.06
N ARG A 388 -29.27 24.17 -11.93
CA ARG A 388 -28.00 24.71 -11.42
C ARG A 388 -26.82 24.37 -12.32
N ARG A 389 -26.65 23.10 -12.68
CA ARG A 389 -25.42 22.59 -13.31
C ARG A 389 -25.38 22.86 -14.81
N LEU A 390 -26.52 22.78 -15.51
CA LEU A 390 -26.58 22.94 -16.96
C LEU A 390 -27.23 24.26 -17.39
N LEU A 391 -28.33 24.65 -16.77
CA LEU A 391 -29.10 25.83 -17.21
C LEU A 391 -28.64 27.15 -16.57
N GLY A 392 -27.63 27.11 -15.70
CA GLY A 392 -27.08 28.32 -15.06
C GLY A 392 -28.06 28.99 -14.09
N GLY A 393 -28.86 28.19 -13.38
CA GLY A 393 -29.89 28.64 -12.45
C GLY A 393 -31.19 29.08 -13.11
N ARG A 394 -31.34 28.93 -14.43
CA ARG A 394 -32.56 29.28 -15.15
C ARG A 394 -33.57 28.14 -15.09
N GLN A 395 -34.84 28.50 -14.98
CA GLN A 395 -35.95 27.56 -15.11
C GLN A 395 -36.11 27.13 -16.57
N GLU A 396 -36.66 25.94 -16.74
CA GLU A 396 -37.05 25.40 -18.03
C GLU A 396 -38.26 26.15 -18.60
N PHE A 397 -38.36 26.22 -19.92
CA PHE A 397 -39.42 26.90 -20.64
C PHE A 397 -40.81 26.30 -20.37
N GLY A 398 -41.81 27.17 -20.37
CA GLY A 398 -43.23 26.81 -20.46
C GLY A 398 -43.94 26.71 -19.10
N ASP A 399 -45.18 27.18 -19.08
CA ASP A 399 -46.17 26.77 -18.09
C ASP A 399 -46.71 25.37 -18.45
N TYR A 400 -47.07 24.59 -17.44
CA TYR A 400 -47.48 23.18 -17.53
C TYR A 400 -48.54 22.92 -18.61
N ALA A 401 -48.28 21.98 -19.53
CA ALA A 401 -49.33 21.40 -20.36
C ALA A 401 -50.21 20.49 -19.49
N PRO A 402 -51.49 20.82 -19.25
CA PRO A 402 -52.39 19.94 -18.53
C PRO A 402 -52.73 18.73 -19.41
N GLY A 403 -52.20 17.55 -19.10
CA GLY A 403 -52.62 16.33 -19.81
C GLY A 403 -51.68 15.12 -19.77
N GLY A 404 -50.38 15.31 -19.54
CA GLY A 404 -49.41 14.23 -19.76
C GLY A 404 -48.40 14.66 -20.83
N CYS A 405 -47.65 13.71 -21.39
CA CYS A 405 -46.72 13.95 -22.50
C CYS A 405 -47.36 13.62 -23.88
N ASP A 406 -48.68 13.43 -23.90
CA ASP A 406 -49.52 13.09 -25.06
C ASP A 406 -50.25 14.33 -25.64
N GLY A 407 -50.01 15.51 -25.06
CA GLY A 407 -50.60 16.75 -25.52
C GLY A 407 -50.05 17.10 -26.90
N LYS A 408 -50.90 17.58 -27.81
CA LYS A 408 -50.37 18.25 -29.01
C LYS A 408 -49.83 19.61 -28.57
N PRO A 409 -48.67 20.06 -29.08
CA PRO A 409 -48.20 21.42 -28.81
C PRO A 409 -49.30 22.40 -29.21
N GLU A 410 -49.86 23.12 -28.24
CA GLU A 410 -50.82 24.18 -28.52
C GLU A 410 -50.08 25.26 -29.32
N GLY A 411 -50.41 25.35 -30.61
CA GLY A 411 -50.01 26.36 -31.60
C GLY A 411 -48.75 27.22 -31.31
N GLY A 412 -47.77 27.16 -32.22
CA GLY A 412 -46.79 28.26 -32.37
C GLY A 412 -45.31 27.90 -32.21
N GLY A 413 -44.84 26.82 -32.85
CA GLY A 413 -43.40 26.60 -33.07
C GLY A 413 -42.56 26.53 -31.79
N ARG A 414 -43.14 26.06 -30.68
CA ARG A 414 -42.48 25.84 -29.39
C ARG A 414 -42.61 24.36 -29.00
N PRO A 415 -41.62 23.80 -28.28
CA PRO A 415 -41.69 22.41 -27.85
C PRO A 415 -42.75 22.21 -26.78
N GLU A 416 -43.32 21.01 -26.74
CA GLU A 416 -44.17 20.56 -25.63
C GLU A 416 -43.30 20.32 -24.38
N ARG A 417 -43.79 20.64 -23.17
CA ARG A 417 -43.16 20.21 -21.91
C ARG A 417 -44.19 19.52 -21.02
N CYS A 418 -43.90 18.28 -20.65
CA CYS A 418 -44.63 17.56 -19.60
C CYS A 418 -43.80 17.48 -18.31
N GLU A 419 -44.47 17.43 -17.17
CA GLU A 419 -43.84 17.25 -15.85
C GLU A 419 -44.31 15.95 -15.20
N LEU A 420 -43.36 15.17 -14.69
CA LEU A 420 -43.61 13.86 -14.10
C LEU A 420 -43.03 13.73 -12.69
N ASP A 421 -43.61 12.85 -11.89
CA ASP A 421 -43.33 12.73 -10.46
C ASP A 421 -42.05 11.95 -10.15
N SER A 422 -41.63 11.04 -11.02
CA SER A 422 -40.51 10.12 -10.74
C SER A 422 -39.55 9.94 -11.91
N THR A 423 -38.32 9.51 -11.62
CA THR A 423 -37.32 9.11 -12.62
C THR A 423 -37.87 8.01 -13.54
N ALA A 424 -38.58 7.01 -13.00
CA ALA A 424 -39.15 5.92 -13.79
C ALA A 424 -40.18 6.42 -14.81
N GLN A 425 -41.04 7.37 -14.42
CA GLN A 425 -41.99 7.98 -15.35
C GLN A 425 -41.29 8.77 -16.47
N VAL A 426 -40.22 9.52 -16.15
CA VAL A 426 -39.43 10.24 -17.16
C VAL A 426 -38.82 9.28 -18.18
N LEU A 427 -38.16 8.22 -17.72
CA LEU A 427 -37.53 7.24 -18.62
C LEU A 427 -38.58 6.54 -19.50
N GLU A 428 -39.76 6.23 -18.96
CA GLU A 428 -40.87 5.65 -19.71
C GLU A 428 -41.42 6.61 -20.77
N ALA A 429 -41.60 7.89 -20.42
CA ALA A 429 -42.05 8.90 -21.37
C ALA A 429 -41.01 9.13 -22.48
N VAL A 430 -39.73 9.28 -22.14
CA VAL A 430 -38.66 9.42 -23.15
C VAL A 430 -38.65 8.25 -24.12
N ARG A 431 -38.86 7.02 -23.63
CA ARG A 431 -38.98 5.83 -24.48
C ARG A 431 -40.22 5.86 -25.38
N SER A 432 -41.33 6.37 -24.87
CA SER A 432 -42.63 6.31 -25.55
C SER A 432 -42.80 7.36 -26.64
N TYR A 433 -42.19 8.54 -26.49
CA TYR A 433 -42.39 9.67 -27.40
C TYR A 433 -41.17 9.87 -28.32
N PRO A 434 -41.33 9.74 -29.66
CA PRO A 434 -40.24 9.80 -30.65
C PRO A 434 -39.29 10.99 -30.53
N GLY A 435 -39.81 12.18 -30.24
CA GLY A 435 -39.05 13.40 -30.11
C GLY A 435 -38.64 13.76 -28.69
N ALA A 436 -38.82 12.85 -27.73
CA ALA A 436 -38.65 13.17 -26.33
C ALA A 436 -37.19 13.21 -25.88
N VAL A 437 -36.92 14.19 -25.02
CA VAL A 437 -35.70 14.33 -24.23
C VAL A 437 -36.07 14.62 -22.80
N GLY A 438 -35.42 13.92 -21.88
CA GLY A 438 -35.54 14.15 -20.45
C GLY A 438 -34.19 13.98 -19.78
N TYR A 439 -34.21 13.72 -18.49
CA TYR A 439 -33.02 13.59 -17.68
C TYR A 439 -33.23 12.61 -16.53
N SER A 440 -32.14 11.95 -16.14
CA SER A 440 -32.17 10.91 -15.11
C SER A 440 -30.77 10.72 -14.53
N GLU A 441 -30.71 10.06 -13.39
CA GLU A 441 -29.49 9.50 -12.82
C GLU A 441 -28.86 8.53 -13.83
N LEU A 442 -27.53 8.59 -13.97
CA LEU A 442 -26.79 7.80 -14.97
C LEU A 442 -27.07 6.30 -14.81
N ALA A 443 -27.04 5.79 -13.58
CA ALA A 443 -27.28 4.38 -13.30
C ALA A 443 -28.70 3.93 -13.71
N ALA A 444 -29.71 4.77 -13.50
CA ALA A 444 -31.09 4.47 -13.86
C ALA A 444 -31.35 4.56 -15.37
N ALA A 445 -30.67 5.48 -16.06
CA ALA A 445 -30.82 5.69 -17.50
C ALA A 445 -30.04 4.68 -18.36
N THR A 446 -28.97 4.09 -17.80
CA THR A 446 -28.10 3.18 -18.54
C THR A 446 -28.84 1.88 -18.88
N GLY A 447 -28.82 1.50 -20.16
CA GLY A 447 -29.40 0.24 -20.62
C GLY A 447 -30.93 0.27 -20.82
N VAL A 448 -31.58 1.43 -20.72
CA VAL A 448 -33.00 1.59 -21.02
C VAL A 448 -33.23 1.48 -22.54
N ARG A 449 -33.82 0.36 -22.97
CA ARG A 449 -34.11 0.10 -24.40
C ARG A 449 -35.02 1.17 -25.01
N GLY A 450 -34.73 1.58 -26.24
CA GLY A 450 -35.48 2.63 -26.95
C GLY A 450 -35.02 4.05 -26.62
N THR A 451 -33.96 4.18 -25.83
CA THR A 451 -33.36 5.45 -25.45
C THR A 451 -31.84 5.36 -25.47
N HIS A 452 -31.19 6.51 -25.54
CA HIS A 452 -29.75 6.63 -25.31
C HIS A 452 -29.40 7.90 -24.56
N LEU A 453 -28.17 7.92 -24.05
CA LEU A 453 -27.62 9.05 -23.31
C LEU A 453 -26.92 10.02 -24.26
N LEU A 454 -27.10 11.31 -24.03
CA LEU A 454 -26.36 12.34 -24.74
C LEU A 454 -25.02 12.62 -24.05
N SER A 455 -23.98 12.77 -24.85
CA SER A 455 -22.76 13.45 -24.43
C SER A 455 -23.00 14.95 -24.32
N LEU A 456 -22.24 15.61 -23.45
CA LEU A 456 -22.27 17.05 -23.25
C LEU A 456 -20.91 17.64 -23.59
N ASP A 457 -20.87 18.53 -24.58
CA ASP A 457 -19.62 19.12 -25.10
C ASP A 457 -18.57 18.03 -25.45
N GLY A 458 -18.99 16.95 -26.11
CA GLY A 458 -18.16 15.80 -26.48
C GLY A 458 -17.78 14.86 -25.32
N ARG A 459 -18.35 15.06 -24.13
CA ARG A 459 -18.03 14.26 -22.93
C ARG A 459 -19.20 13.36 -22.56
N ALA A 460 -18.97 12.05 -22.60
CA ALA A 460 -19.96 11.07 -22.17
C ALA A 460 -20.25 11.17 -20.66
N PRO A 461 -21.48 10.89 -20.21
CA PRO A 461 -21.79 10.76 -18.80
C PRO A 461 -20.92 9.68 -18.14
N SER A 462 -20.23 10.02 -17.07
CA SER A 462 -19.33 9.09 -16.38
C SER A 462 -19.05 9.48 -14.93
N LEU A 463 -18.93 8.47 -14.07
CA LEU A 463 -18.40 8.56 -12.72
C LEU A 463 -16.92 8.13 -12.62
N VAL A 464 -16.31 7.71 -13.73
CA VAL A 464 -14.89 7.37 -13.78
C VAL A 464 -14.05 8.64 -13.94
N ASN A 465 -12.97 8.76 -13.17
CA ASN A 465 -12.04 9.89 -13.22
C ASN A 465 -12.73 11.26 -13.07
N LEU A 466 -13.71 11.39 -12.16
CA LEU A 466 -14.55 12.59 -12.03
C LEU A 466 -13.74 13.89 -11.92
N GLN A 467 -12.58 13.87 -11.27
CA GLN A 467 -11.74 15.06 -11.13
C GLN A 467 -11.25 15.59 -12.49
N HIS A 468 -11.09 14.72 -13.49
CA HIS A 468 -10.58 15.06 -14.82
C HIS A 468 -11.63 14.91 -15.93
N SER A 469 -12.78 14.30 -15.66
CA SER A 469 -13.78 13.98 -16.69
C SER A 469 -14.37 15.23 -17.36
N GLY A 470 -14.37 16.38 -16.67
CA GLY A 470 -14.95 17.64 -17.14
C GLY A 470 -16.46 17.60 -17.40
N TYR A 471 -17.11 16.47 -17.11
CA TYR A 471 -18.55 16.28 -17.27
C TYR A 471 -19.29 17.02 -16.15
N ARG A 472 -20.22 17.91 -16.54
CA ARG A 472 -20.79 18.93 -15.65
C ARG A 472 -22.07 18.50 -14.94
N TYR A 473 -22.82 17.54 -15.49
CA TYR A 473 -24.12 17.16 -14.93
C TYR A 473 -23.96 16.11 -13.83
N ARG A 474 -23.48 16.57 -12.67
CA ARG A 474 -23.24 15.77 -11.48
C ARG A 474 -23.47 16.62 -10.24
N ASP A 475 -23.79 15.97 -9.13
CA ASP A 475 -23.89 16.64 -7.84
C ASP A 475 -23.67 15.66 -6.68
N VAL A 476 -23.59 16.23 -5.47
CA VAL A 476 -23.47 15.47 -4.22
C VAL A 476 -24.87 15.10 -3.72
N GLU A 477 -25.06 13.83 -3.41
CA GLU A 477 -26.24 13.32 -2.71
C GLU A 477 -26.07 13.55 -1.20
N PHE A 478 -27.10 14.06 -0.53
CA PHE A 478 -27.07 14.37 0.89
C PHE A 478 -28.11 13.57 1.67
N ALA A 479 -27.80 13.24 2.93
CA ALA A 479 -28.78 12.88 3.95
C ALA A 479 -28.98 14.04 4.92
N TYR A 480 -30.23 14.36 5.25
CA TYR A 480 -30.60 15.36 6.23
C TYR A 480 -31.39 14.75 7.39
N THR A 481 -31.04 15.19 8.61
CA THR A 481 -31.83 15.00 9.84
C THR A 481 -32.25 16.36 10.41
N TYR A 482 -33.28 16.36 11.26
CA TYR A 482 -33.63 17.56 12.01
C TYR A 482 -32.85 17.58 13.33
N GLY A 483 -31.88 18.47 13.43
CA GLY A 483 -30.89 18.45 14.51
C GLY A 483 -30.01 17.19 14.49
N PRO A 484 -29.11 17.05 15.49
CA PRO A 484 -28.31 15.85 15.64
C PRO A 484 -29.21 14.72 16.18
N PRO A 485 -29.29 13.56 15.51
CA PRO A 485 -30.05 12.44 16.02
C PRO A 485 -29.39 11.90 17.31
N ALA A 486 -30.19 11.42 18.26
CA ALA A 486 -29.66 10.76 19.46
C ALA A 486 -28.80 9.55 19.04
N ALA A 487 -27.66 9.34 19.71
CA ALA A 487 -26.64 8.38 19.28
C ALA A 487 -27.16 6.94 19.08
N ASP A 488 -28.13 6.51 19.89
CA ASP A 488 -28.73 5.17 19.81
C ASP A 488 -30.04 5.11 19.01
N SER A 489 -30.42 6.21 18.36
CA SER A 489 -31.62 6.25 17.53
C SER A 489 -31.44 5.47 16.21
N PRO A 490 -32.52 4.94 15.63
CA PRO A 490 -32.49 4.34 14.29
C PRO A 490 -31.86 5.23 13.23
N ALA A 491 -32.12 6.55 13.26
CA ALA A 491 -31.54 7.48 12.31
C ALA A 491 -30.02 7.61 12.44
N ALA A 492 -29.49 7.72 13.67
CA ALA A 492 -28.05 7.82 13.89
C ALA A 492 -27.31 6.55 13.45
N ARG A 493 -27.82 5.38 13.87
CA ARG A 493 -27.22 4.07 13.57
C ARG A 493 -27.30 3.70 12.10
N PHE A 494 -28.42 4.00 11.45
CA PHE A 494 -28.56 3.82 10.01
C PHE A 494 -27.60 4.71 9.23
N LEU A 495 -27.48 6.00 9.58
CA LEU A 495 -26.51 6.89 8.92
C LEU A 495 -25.07 6.43 9.14
N GLU A 496 -24.74 5.94 10.34
CA GLU A 496 -23.43 5.34 10.64
C GLU A 496 -23.14 4.13 9.75
N PHE A 497 -24.12 3.24 9.56
CA PHE A 497 -24.03 2.11 8.63
C PHE A 497 -23.82 2.55 7.18
N VAL A 498 -24.56 3.56 6.72
CA VAL A 498 -24.47 4.08 5.35
C VAL A 498 -23.09 4.68 5.06
N THR A 499 -22.51 5.40 6.03
CA THR A 499 -21.26 6.14 5.87
C THR A 499 -20.04 5.46 6.51
N ALA A 500 -20.17 4.19 6.90
CA ALA A 500 -19.07 3.44 7.50
C ALA A 500 -17.97 3.20 6.44
N PRO A 501 -16.73 3.71 6.63
CA PRO A 501 -15.67 3.55 5.65
C PRO A 501 -15.38 2.08 5.32
N GLY A 502 -15.52 1.70 4.05
CA GLY A 502 -15.35 0.31 3.58
C GLY A 502 -16.47 -0.64 4.03
N GLY A 503 -17.56 -0.12 4.59
CA GLY A 503 -18.70 -0.90 5.06
C GLY A 503 -19.70 -1.26 3.96
N ARG A 504 -20.67 -2.11 4.30
CA ARG A 504 -21.70 -2.60 3.37
C ARG A 504 -22.55 -1.47 2.78
N GLY A 505 -22.81 -0.40 3.54
CA GLY A 505 -23.55 0.77 3.04
C GLY A 505 -22.86 1.45 1.85
N GLU A 506 -21.55 1.65 1.91
CA GLU A 506 -20.77 2.23 0.81
C GLU A 506 -20.68 1.31 -0.39
N GLU A 507 -20.58 0.00 -0.15
CA GLU A 507 -20.61 -1.00 -1.22
C GLU A 507 -21.92 -0.94 -1.99
N ILE A 508 -23.06 -0.83 -1.32
CA ILE A 508 -24.38 -0.67 -1.96
C ILE A 508 -24.45 0.62 -2.77
N ILE A 509 -23.97 1.74 -2.23
CA ILE A 509 -23.89 3.01 -2.98
C ILE A 509 -23.11 2.83 -4.28
N ARG A 510 -21.98 2.11 -4.22
CA ARG A 510 -21.14 1.81 -5.40
C ARG A 510 -21.82 0.87 -6.39
N GLU A 511 -22.44 -0.21 -5.91
CA GLU A 511 -23.21 -1.17 -6.71
C GLU A 511 -24.36 -0.48 -7.46
N LYS A 512 -24.95 0.56 -6.87
CA LYS A 512 -26.00 1.38 -7.49
C LYS A 512 -25.45 2.49 -8.39
N GLY A 513 -24.16 2.50 -8.67
CA GLY A 513 -23.55 3.41 -9.64
C GLY A 513 -23.45 4.84 -9.12
N GLN A 514 -23.10 5.02 -7.84
CA GLN A 514 -22.71 6.30 -7.25
C GLN A 514 -21.34 6.19 -6.60
N LEU A 515 -20.64 7.31 -6.38
CA LEU A 515 -19.30 7.32 -5.80
C LEU A 515 -19.35 7.76 -4.31
N PRO A 516 -19.11 6.88 -3.32
CA PRO A 516 -19.17 7.25 -1.90
C PRO A 516 -18.21 8.39 -1.53
N CYS A 517 -18.65 9.32 -0.68
CA CYS A 517 -17.88 10.50 -0.28
C CYS A 517 -16.61 10.20 0.54
N THR A 518 -16.51 9.01 1.13
CA THR A 518 -15.34 8.54 1.87
C THR A 518 -14.19 8.14 0.94
N GLU A 519 -14.47 7.84 -0.32
CA GLU A 519 -13.47 7.49 -1.31
C GLU A 519 -12.59 8.70 -1.65
N PRO A 520 -11.26 8.52 -1.78
CA PRO A 520 -10.32 9.61 -2.05
C PRO A 520 -10.70 10.48 -3.27
N GLU A 521 -11.25 9.87 -4.31
CA GLU A 521 -11.65 10.54 -5.55
C GLU A 521 -12.83 11.51 -5.35
N ALA A 522 -13.76 11.16 -4.44
CA ALA A 522 -14.98 11.93 -4.15
C ALA A 522 -14.80 13.00 -3.06
N ARG A 523 -13.87 12.80 -2.11
CA ARG A 523 -13.72 13.67 -0.92
C ARG A 523 -13.73 15.17 -1.23
N ARG A 524 -13.01 15.59 -2.29
CA ARG A 524 -12.94 17.01 -2.67
C ARG A 524 -14.28 17.55 -3.16
N LEU A 525 -15.03 16.74 -3.92
CA LEU A 525 -16.34 17.12 -4.43
C LEU A 525 -17.36 17.19 -3.28
N CYS A 526 -17.32 16.23 -2.36
CA CYS A 526 -18.21 16.21 -1.20
C CYS A 526 -17.90 17.27 -0.13
N ALA A 527 -16.67 17.80 -0.11
CA ALA A 527 -16.26 18.89 0.78
C ALA A 527 -16.61 20.29 0.23
N GLN A 528 -17.06 20.39 -1.03
CA GLN A 528 -17.44 21.63 -1.69
C GLN A 528 -18.94 21.57 -2.07
N PRO A 529 -19.86 21.79 -1.11
CA PRO A 529 -21.29 21.76 -1.36
C PRO A 529 -21.76 22.84 -2.35
#